data_AF-I6ZIJ8-F1
#
_entry.id   AF-I6ZIJ8-F1
#
_cell.length_a   1.000
_cell.length_b   1.000
_cell.length_c   1.000
_cell.angle_alpha   90.00
_cell.angle_beta   90.00
_cell.angle_gamma   90.00
#
_symmetry.space_group_name_H-M   'P 1'
#
loop_
_entity.id
_entity.type
_entity.pdbx_description
1 polymer ?
#
loop_
_entity_poly.entity_id
_entity_poly.type
_entity_poly.pdbx_seq_one_letter_code
_entity_poly.pdbx_strand_id
1 'polypeptide(L)'
;MAALVGRNPGTNVLFVPASRRTVLAPPHFEDMQMTFNKTHPKTMLSYAAVLGAILMAPGISFAAENSYADPVKPALPASTFEWDLSRTALVVIDPQIDFMSPEGAGWPVFGASVTEQNLVPNLRRLFAASKKAGTTVAISPHYYYPHDHKWEYEAPAETVQHKLGLFDRKGALTLDGFRNSGADFMQEFKPFIEDGKTIVASPHKLYGPQSNDLMLQLHKQRVDKIILAGMASNLCVESHLREFLERGFEVVVVRDAIAGPKLPDGDGYGSALVDFRYIANGLLTTDEVVKKLEGR
;
A
#
# COMPACT_ATOMS: atom_id res chain seq x y z
N MET A 1 -7.37 -57.88 1.95
CA MET A 1 -6.27 -58.86 2.07
C MET A 1 -5.05 -58.13 2.59
N ALA A 2 -4.59 -58.51 3.77
CA ALA A 2 -3.39 -58.00 4.42
C ALA A 2 -2.17 -58.88 4.05
N ALA A 3 -0.99 -58.26 3.95
CA ALA A 3 0.33 -58.89 4.11
C ALA A 3 1.34 -57.74 4.33
N LEU A 4 1.81 -57.47 5.56
CA LEU A 4 2.91 -58.10 6.31
C LEU A 4 4.32 -57.95 5.68
N VAL A 5 5.04 -56.95 6.21
CA VAL A 5 6.40 -56.98 6.79
C VAL A 5 7.54 -57.65 5.99
N GLY A 6 8.51 -56.83 5.61
CA GLY A 6 9.91 -57.22 5.37
C GLY A 6 10.86 -56.23 6.03
N ARG A 7 11.52 -56.65 7.12
CA ARG A 7 12.62 -55.92 7.78
C ARG A 7 13.91 -56.10 6.97
N ASN A 8 14.72 -55.04 6.87
CA ASN A 8 16.12 -55.12 6.45
C ASN A 8 17.02 -54.59 7.59
N PRO A 9 18.03 -55.33 8.06
CA PRO A 9 18.93 -54.89 9.13
C PRO A 9 20.22 -54.30 8.55
N GLY A 10 20.56 -53.07 8.91
CA GLY A 10 21.86 -52.53 8.52
C GLY A 10 21.95 -51.01 8.54
N THR A 11 21.94 -50.41 9.72
CA THR A 11 22.65 -49.13 9.91
C THR A 11 23.00 -48.97 11.39
N ASN A 12 24.30 -48.98 11.66
CA ASN A 12 24.87 -48.73 12.99
C ASN A 12 24.54 -47.28 13.41
N VAL A 13 23.76 -47.14 14.47
CA VAL A 13 23.55 -45.86 15.15
C VAL A 13 24.69 -45.68 16.14
N LEU A 14 25.65 -44.80 15.79
CA LEU A 14 26.67 -44.32 16.73
C LEU A 14 26.02 -43.31 17.68
N PHE A 15 25.87 -43.70 18.95
CA PHE A 15 25.54 -42.81 20.05
C PHE A 15 26.75 -41.95 20.40
N VAL A 16 26.63 -40.63 20.24
CA VAL A 16 27.58 -39.63 20.76
C VAL A 16 26.95 -38.96 21.99
N PRO A 17 27.62 -38.91 23.15
CA PRO A 17 27.04 -38.34 24.36
C PRO A 17 26.98 -36.80 24.30
N ALA A 18 25.92 -36.23 24.88
CA ALA A 18 25.68 -34.79 24.97
C ALA A 18 26.70 -34.11 25.91
N SER A 19 27.58 -33.27 25.35
CA SER A 19 28.43 -32.36 26.12
C SER A 19 27.66 -31.06 26.41
N ARG A 20 27.63 -30.66 27.70
CA ARG A 20 27.07 -29.41 28.23
C ARG A 20 27.52 -28.19 27.40
N ARG A 21 26.58 -27.42 26.85
CA ARG A 21 26.85 -26.05 26.39
C ARG A 21 26.69 -25.08 27.56
N THR A 22 27.79 -24.46 27.93
CA THR A 22 27.86 -23.27 28.77
C THR A 22 27.17 -22.11 28.06
N VAL A 23 26.26 -21.44 28.76
CA VAL A 23 25.60 -20.21 28.31
C VAL A 23 26.60 -19.06 28.43
N LEU A 24 26.96 -18.44 27.31
CA LEU A 24 27.72 -17.19 27.27
C LEU A 24 26.72 -16.02 27.31
N ALA A 25 26.87 -15.15 28.32
CA ALA A 25 26.12 -13.90 28.44
C ALA A 25 26.56 -12.88 27.37
N PRO A 26 25.69 -11.94 26.95
CA PRO A 26 26.04 -10.94 25.94
C PRO A 26 27.01 -9.89 26.49
N PRO A 27 27.89 -9.31 25.66
CA PRO A 27 28.84 -8.30 26.11
C PRO A 27 28.16 -6.94 26.37
N HIS A 28 28.66 -6.28 27.42
CA HIS A 28 28.31 -4.94 27.85
C HIS A 28 28.70 -3.89 26.80
N PHE A 29 27.81 -2.91 26.63
CA PHE A 29 27.95 -1.77 25.72
C PHE A 29 28.67 -0.63 26.45
N GLU A 30 29.99 -0.70 26.57
CA GLU A 30 30.83 0.40 27.04
C GLU A 30 32.20 0.27 26.35
N ASP A 31 32.41 1.06 25.29
CA ASP A 31 33.72 1.64 24.90
C ASP A 31 33.60 2.37 23.55
N MET A 32 33.16 3.63 23.60
CA MET A 32 33.62 4.64 22.63
C MET A 32 33.52 6.03 23.27
N GLN A 33 34.42 6.30 24.22
CA GLN A 33 34.66 7.65 24.74
C GLN A 33 35.26 8.51 23.62
N MET A 34 34.49 9.45 23.08
CA MET A 34 35.05 10.61 22.39
C MET A 34 35.53 11.63 23.42
N THR A 35 36.81 11.94 23.33
CA THR A 35 37.57 12.93 24.10
C THR A 35 36.89 14.30 24.13
N PHE A 36 36.41 14.72 25.30
CA PHE A 36 36.06 16.11 25.60
C PHE A 36 37.32 16.88 25.99
N ASN A 37 37.75 17.80 25.14
CA ASN A 37 38.83 18.72 25.46
C ASN A 37 38.30 19.82 26.40
N LYS A 38 38.88 19.90 27.61
CA LYS A 38 38.61 20.95 28.59
C LYS A 38 39.48 22.17 28.28
N THR A 39 38.86 23.29 27.91
CA THR A 39 39.43 24.62 28.11
C THR A 39 38.36 25.58 28.66
N HIS A 40 38.58 26.07 29.87
CA HIS A 40 37.94 27.25 30.47
C HIS A 40 38.97 28.39 30.51
N PRO A 41 38.62 29.61 30.94
CA PRO A 41 37.63 30.55 30.41
C PRO A 41 38.32 31.90 30.11
N LYS A 42 37.64 32.85 29.46
CA LYS A 42 37.78 34.32 29.57
C LYS A 42 37.38 34.98 28.25
N THR A 43 36.15 35.48 28.20
CA THR A 43 35.78 36.88 27.88
C THR A 43 34.26 36.94 27.75
N MET A 44 33.61 37.39 28.83
CA MET A 44 32.35 38.09 28.68
C MET A 44 32.67 39.41 27.98
N LEU A 45 32.15 39.63 26.77
CA LEU A 45 31.89 40.97 26.28
C LEU A 45 30.63 40.94 25.41
N SER A 46 29.64 41.68 25.90
CA SER A 46 28.38 42.10 25.31
C SER A 46 28.42 42.33 23.79
N TYR A 47 27.48 41.72 23.08
CA TYR A 47 26.89 42.27 21.86
C TYR A 47 25.38 42.06 21.86
N ALA A 48 24.72 42.68 22.84
CA ALA A 48 23.38 43.19 22.62
C ALA A 48 23.53 44.43 21.73
N ALA A 49 23.31 44.28 20.41
CA ALA A 49 22.88 45.33 19.46
C ALA A 49 23.22 44.92 18.00
N VAL A 50 22.44 43.99 17.43
CA VAL A 50 22.02 44.07 16.01
C VAL A 50 20.59 43.53 15.93
N LEU A 51 19.68 44.22 16.63
CA LEU A 51 18.24 44.13 16.40
C LEU A 51 17.87 45.48 15.78
N GLY A 52 17.90 45.53 14.45
CA GLY A 52 17.69 46.77 13.71
C GLY A 52 17.49 46.49 12.24
N ALA A 53 16.23 46.31 11.85
CA ALA A 53 15.71 46.36 10.48
C ALA A 53 16.16 45.25 9.51
N ILE A 54 15.51 44.09 9.60
CA ILE A 54 14.97 43.47 8.38
C ILE A 54 13.45 43.66 8.45
N LEU A 55 12.99 44.50 7.54
CA LEU A 55 11.62 44.90 7.33
C LEU A 55 10.69 43.70 7.28
N MET A 56 9.57 43.82 7.99
CA MET A 56 8.35 43.09 7.68
C MET A 56 7.95 43.42 6.24
N ALA A 57 8.29 42.54 5.31
CA ALA A 57 7.60 42.46 4.03
C ALA A 57 6.33 41.64 4.26
N PRO A 58 5.12 42.24 4.21
CA PRO A 58 3.90 41.45 4.13
C PRO A 58 3.87 40.81 2.74
N GLY A 59 4.23 39.53 2.63
CA GLY A 59 4.18 38.86 1.33
C GLY A 59 5.13 37.69 1.09
N ILE A 60 5.94 37.24 2.06
CA ILE A 60 6.58 35.93 1.93
C ILE A 60 5.63 34.89 2.54
N SER A 61 4.60 34.55 1.76
CA SER A 61 3.93 33.28 1.96
C SER A 61 4.96 32.22 1.54
N PHE A 62 5.56 31.53 2.51
CA PHE A 62 6.16 30.24 2.23
C PHE A 62 4.99 29.36 1.80
N ALA A 63 4.76 29.25 0.48
CA ALA A 63 3.96 28.16 -0.05
C ALA A 63 4.54 26.90 0.60
N ALA A 64 3.69 26.13 1.30
CA ALA A 64 4.14 24.89 1.91
C ALA A 64 4.82 24.09 0.81
N GLU A 65 6.13 23.84 0.97
CA GLU A 65 6.87 22.97 0.08
C GLU A 65 6.08 21.66 0.02
N ASN A 66 5.65 21.25 -1.18
CA ASN A 66 4.86 20.04 -1.33
C ASN A 66 5.69 18.88 -0.78
N SER A 67 5.33 18.40 0.42
CA SER A 67 6.10 17.38 1.16
C SER A 67 6.18 16.05 0.41
N TYR A 68 5.35 15.89 -0.61
CA TYR A 68 5.32 14.72 -1.47
C TYR A 68 6.00 14.95 -2.82
N ALA A 69 6.54 16.13 -3.12
CA ALA A 69 7.18 16.41 -4.41
C ALA A 69 8.29 15.40 -4.73
N ASP A 70 8.41 15.05 -6.01
CA ASP A 70 9.51 14.21 -6.46
C ASP A 70 10.84 14.97 -6.40
N PRO A 71 11.96 14.26 -6.14
CA PRO A 71 13.26 14.90 -6.18
C PRO A 71 13.52 15.45 -7.58
N VAL A 72 14.03 16.68 -7.67
CA VAL A 72 14.40 17.33 -8.94
C VAL A 72 15.33 16.46 -9.79
N LYS A 73 16.20 15.69 -9.12
CA LYS A 73 17.10 14.72 -9.74
C LYS A 73 17.02 13.38 -8.98
N PRO A 74 16.23 12.41 -9.46
CA PRO A 74 16.19 11.08 -8.88
C PRO A 74 17.58 10.40 -8.89
N ALA A 75 17.89 9.64 -7.83
CA ALA A 75 19.14 8.89 -7.74
C ALA A 75 19.09 7.55 -8.50
N LEU A 76 17.90 6.97 -8.65
CA LEU A 76 17.66 5.72 -9.37
C LEU A 76 17.44 5.98 -10.86
N PRO A 77 17.76 5.01 -11.74
CA PRO A 77 17.52 5.15 -13.16
C PRO A 77 16.03 5.24 -13.48
N ALA A 78 15.71 5.85 -14.62
CA ALA A 78 14.35 5.81 -15.15
C ALA A 78 13.98 4.37 -15.56
N SER A 79 12.71 4.05 -15.40
CA SER A 79 12.14 2.78 -15.84
C SER A 79 12.09 2.65 -17.36
N THR A 80 12.11 1.41 -17.84
CA THR A 80 11.93 1.03 -19.25
C THR A 80 10.47 0.66 -19.57
N PHE A 81 9.50 1.10 -18.76
CA PHE A 81 8.09 0.80 -18.95
C PHE A 81 7.58 1.31 -20.30
N GLU A 82 7.15 0.39 -21.15
CA GLU A 82 6.54 0.69 -22.44
C GLU A 82 5.02 0.56 -22.38
N TRP A 83 4.31 1.56 -22.90
CA TRP A 83 2.85 1.56 -22.89
C TRP A 83 2.29 0.68 -24.01
N ASP A 84 1.78 -0.49 -23.67
CA ASP A 84 0.98 -1.35 -24.55
C ASP A 84 -0.39 -1.60 -23.92
N LEU A 85 -1.41 -0.89 -24.41
CA LEU A 85 -2.77 -0.95 -23.85
C LEU A 85 -3.40 -2.34 -23.98
N SER A 86 -2.95 -3.17 -24.92
CA SER A 86 -3.45 -4.55 -25.09
C SER A 86 -2.93 -5.51 -24.02
N ARG A 87 -1.84 -5.15 -23.34
CA ARG A 87 -1.22 -5.90 -22.24
C ARG A 87 -1.31 -5.19 -20.89
N THR A 88 -2.00 -4.04 -20.86
CA THR A 88 -2.15 -3.23 -19.65
C THR A 88 -3.50 -3.49 -18.99
N ALA A 89 -3.53 -3.44 -17.66
CA ALA A 89 -4.77 -3.37 -16.88
C ALA A 89 -4.76 -2.19 -15.91
N LEU A 90 -5.90 -1.53 -15.74
CA LEU A 90 -6.19 -0.75 -14.54
C LEU A 90 -6.61 -1.72 -13.44
N VAL A 91 -5.87 -1.74 -12.34
CA VAL A 91 -6.20 -2.48 -11.12
C VAL A 91 -6.55 -1.47 -10.03
N VAL A 92 -7.78 -1.53 -9.53
CA VAL A 92 -8.23 -0.68 -8.41
C VAL A 92 -8.47 -1.54 -7.18
N ILE A 93 -7.73 -1.22 -6.10
CA ILE A 93 -7.78 -1.91 -4.82
C ILE A 93 -8.82 -1.24 -3.92
N ASP A 94 -9.69 -2.04 -3.32
CA ASP A 94 -10.67 -1.65 -2.31
C ASP A 94 -11.48 -0.37 -2.61
N PRO A 95 -12.17 -0.27 -3.77
CA PRO A 95 -13.04 0.87 -4.11
C PRO A 95 -14.38 0.85 -3.33
N GLN A 96 -14.31 0.54 -2.04
CA GLN A 96 -15.45 0.29 -1.15
C GLN A 96 -15.80 1.51 -0.30
N ILE A 97 -17.06 1.59 0.11
CA ILE A 97 -17.63 2.71 0.85
C ILE A 97 -16.85 2.98 2.14
N ASP A 98 -16.50 1.94 2.89
CA ASP A 98 -15.84 2.11 4.19
C ASP A 98 -14.51 2.87 4.12
N PHE A 99 -13.78 2.81 3.00
CA PHE A 99 -12.54 3.55 2.84
C PHE A 99 -12.74 4.97 2.32
N MET A 100 -13.71 5.17 1.41
CA MET A 100 -13.72 6.33 0.51
C MET A 100 -14.88 7.30 0.75
N SER A 101 -15.93 6.90 1.47
CA SER A 101 -17.06 7.77 1.81
C SER A 101 -16.83 8.50 3.14
N PRO A 102 -17.25 9.78 3.27
CA PRO A 102 -17.29 10.49 4.54
C PRO A 102 -18.07 9.79 5.66
N GLU A 103 -19.03 8.96 5.29
CA GLU A 103 -19.87 8.16 6.18
C GLU A 103 -19.33 6.73 6.40
N GLY A 104 -18.24 6.36 5.71
CA GLY A 104 -17.61 5.04 5.82
C GLY A 104 -16.88 4.85 7.15
N ALA A 105 -16.80 3.60 7.63
CA ALA A 105 -16.22 3.30 8.94
C ALA A 105 -14.73 3.67 9.06
N GLY A 106 -14.00 3.68 7.95
CA GLY A 106 -12.58 4.05 7.89
C GLY A 106 -12.31 5.56 7.80
N TRP A 107 -13.34 6.40 7.64
CA TRP A 107 -13.15 7.84 7.44
C TRP A 107 -12.28 8.54 8.49
N PRO A 108 -12.37 8.24 9.80
CA PRO A 108 -11.50 8.85 10.81
C PRO A 108 -10.01 8.56 10.62
N VAL A 109 -9.66 7.49 9.92
CA VAL A 109 -8.27 7.05 9.68
C VAL A 109 -7.76 7.57 8.32
N PHE A 110 -8.60 7.53 7.28
CA PHE A 110 -8.17 7.76 5.89
C PHE A 110 -8.70 9.06 5.28
N GLY A 111 -9.78 9.63 5.81
CA GLY A 111 -10.57 10.70 5.17
C GLY A 111 -9.77 11.97 4.86
N ALA A 112 -8.80 12.32 5.71
CA ALA A 112 -7.89 13.45 5.47
C ALA A 112 -7.06 13.24 4.20
N SER A 113 -6.46 12.06 4.02
CA SER A 113 -5.67 11.73 2.83
C SER A 113 -6.55 11.56 1.60
N VAL A 114 -7.72 10.91 1.72
CA VAL A 114 -8.71 10.75 0.63
C VAL A 114 -9.11 12.11 0.06
N THR A 115 -9.37 13.09 0.94
CA THR A 115 -9.74 14.46 0.57
C THR A 115 -8.56 15.19 -0.07
N GLU A 116 -7.39 15.15 0.56
CA GLU A 116 -6.20 15.88 0.12
C GLU A 116 -5.71 15.43 -1.27
N GLN A 117 -5.76 14.13 -1.56
CA GLN A 117 -5.33 13.59 -2.85
C GLN A 117 -6.42 13.65 -3.93
N ASN A 118 -7.63 14.15 -3.60
CA ASN A 118 -8.76 14.17 -4.53
C ASN A 118 -9.06 12.78 -5.13
N LEU A 119 -8.97 11.75 -4.28
CA LEU A 119 -8.92 10.34 -4.66
C LEU A 119 -10.13 9.91 -5.52
N VAL A 120 -11.35 10.16 -5.03
CA VAL A 120 -12.58 9.64 -5.66
C VAL A 120 -12.79 10.22 -7.06
N PRO A 121 -12.68 11.55 -7.28
CA PRO A 121 -12.72 12.11 -8.63
C PRO A 121 -11.61 11.57 -9.55
N ASN A 122 -10.39 11.38 -9.05
CA ASN A 122 -9.27 10.86 -9.84
C ASN A 122 -9.50 9.40 -10.26
N LEU A 123 -9.95 8.52 -9.36
CA LEU A 123 -10.35 7.15 -9.69
C LEU A 123 -11.44 7.11 -10.76
N ARG A 124 -12.47 7.98 -10.66
CA ARG A 124 -13.53 8.06 -11.66
C ARG A 124 -12.98 8.40 -13.05
N ARG A 125 -11.98 9.29 -13.13
CA ARG A 125 -11.31 9.65 -14.39
C ARG A 125 -10.51 8.49 -14.95
N LEU A 126 -9.76 7.77 -14.11
CA LEU A 126 -9.01 6.58 -14.50
C LEU A 126 -9.92 5.48 -15.04
N PHE A 127 -11.03 5.21 -14.35
CA PHE A 127 -12.04 4.24 -14.83
C PHE A 127 -12.57 4.64 -16.21
N ALA A 128 -13.03 5.89 -16.36
CA ALA A 128 -13.58 6.36 -17.62
C ALA A 128 -12.57 6.30 -18.77
N ALA A 129 -11.33 6.73 -18.54
CA ALA A 129 -10.26 6.71 -19.53
C ALA A 129 -9.89 5.27 -19.92
N SER A 130 -9.74 4.36 -18.94
CA SER A 130 -9.38 2.96 -19.19
C SER A 130 -10.46 2.24 -19.98
N LYS A 131 -11.74 2.46 -19.62
CA LYS A 131 -12.89 1.89 -20.35
C LYS A 131 -12.97 2.42 -21.78
N LYS A 132 -12.73 3.72 -22.00
CA LYS A 132 -12.69 4.34 -23.32
C LYS A 132 -11.52 3.80 -24.17
N ALA A 133 -10.37 3.55 -23.55
CA ALA A 133 -9.19 3.01 -24.20
C ALA A 133 -9.33 1.51 -24.55
N GLY A 134 -10.25 0.79 -23.92
CA GLY A 134 -10.43 -0.65 -24.09
C GLY A 134 -9.43 -1.49 -23.29
N THR A 135 -8.71 -0.88 -22.36
CA THR A 135 -7.78 -1.54 -21.43
C THR A 135 -8.54 -2.43 -20.46
N THR A 136 -7.93 -3.54 -20.04
CA THR A 136 -8.52 -4.39 -18.99
C THR A 136 -8.74 -3.59 -17.70
N VAL A 137 -9.87 -3.80 -17.03
CA VAL A 137 -10.16 -3.21 -15.73
C VAL A 137 -10.43 -4.34 -14.74
N ALA A 138 -9.74 -4.31 -13.61
CA ALA A 138 -9.87 -5.29 -12.54
C ALA A 138 -9.99 -4.64 -11.17
N ILE A 139 -10.81 -5.22 -10.31
CA ILE A 139 -11.02 -4.81 -8.93
C ILE A 139 -10.50 -5.91 -8.02
N SER A 140 -9.69 -5.53 -7.03
CA SER A 140 -9.31 -6.39 -5.91
C SER A 140 -10.06 -5.89 -4.67
N PRO A 141 -11.17 -6.53 -4.27
CA PRO A 141 -11.91 -6.11 -3.09
C PRO A 141 -11.35 -6.76 -1.81
N HIS A 142 -11.73 -6.20 -0.67
CA HIS A 142 -11.49 -6.73 0.66
C HIS A 142 -12.83 -7.13 1.28
N TYR A 143 -12.94 -8.35 1.85
CA TYR A 143 -14.12 -8.75 2.63
C TYR A 143 -13.75 -9.59 3.85
N TYR A 144 -14.39 -9.27 4.97
CA TYR A 144 -14.45 -10.12 6.15
C TYR A 144 -15.81 -10.79 6.30
N TYR A 145 -15.79 -12.00 6.87
CA TYR A 145 -16.94 -12.83 7.15
C TYR A 145 -16.96 -13.26 8.62
N PRO A 146 -18.08 -13.76 9.16
CA PRO A 146 -18.19 -14.10 10.59
C PRO A 146 -17.17 -15.12 11.12
N HIS A 147 -16.55 -15.92 10.25
CA HIS A 147 -15.50 -16.86 10.65
C HIS A 147 -14.10 -16.22 10.71
N ASP A 148 -13.87 -15.10 10.01
CA ASP A 148 -12.60 -14.37 10.06
C ASP A 148 -12.44 -13.68 11.43
N HIS A 149 -13.54 -13.21 12.04
CA HIS A 149 -13.60 -12.70 13.41
C HIS A 149 -13.31 -13.74 14.52
N LYS A 150 -12.94 -14.97 14.14
CA LYS A 150 -12.57 -16.06 15.06
C LYS A 150 -11.09 -16.43 14.97
N TRP A 151 -10.29 -15.68 14.23
CA TRP A 151 -8.84 -15.88 14.23
C TRP A 151 -8.27 -15.68 15.64
N GLU A 152 -7.22 -16.43 15.95
CA GLU A 152 -6.67 -16.49 17.33
C GLU A 152 -5.81 -15.29 17.69
N TYR A 153 -5.37 -14.52 16.69
CA TYR A 153 -4.54 -13.33 16.84
C TYR A 153 -4.72 -12.39 15.65
N GLU A 154 -4.39 -11.12 15.86
CA GLU A 154 -4.49 -10.05 14.87
C GLU A 154 -3.30 -9.07 15.01
N ALA A 155 -2.90 -8.44 13.91
CA ALA A 155 -1.98 -7.30 13.92
C ALA A 155 -2.72 -5.98 14.24
N PRO A 156 -2.03 -4.88 14.63
CA PRO A 156 -2.71 -3.66 15.07
C PRO A 156 -3.71 -3.06 14.07
N ALA A 157 -3.36 -2.98 12.78
CA ALA A 157 -4.25 -2.44 11.75
C ALA A 157 -5.45 -3.37 11.47
N GLU A 158 -5.21 -4.68 11.49
CA GLU A 158 -6.26 -5.71 11.38
C GLU A 158 -7.25 -5.61 12.55
N THR A 159 -6.77 -5.48 13.79
CA THR A 159 -7.64 -5.27 14.96
C THR A 159 -8.51 -4.03 14.82
N VAL A 160 -7.99 -2.94 14.25
CA VAL A 160 -8.81 -1.75 13.97
C VAL A 160 -9.87 -2.06 12.91
N GLN A 161 -9.53 -2.77 11.84
CA GLN A 161 -10.47 -3.18 10.81
C GLN A 161 -11.63 -4.01 11.38
N HIS A 162 -11.32 -5.06 12.15
CA HIS A 162 -12.32 -5.91 12.79
C HIS A 162 -13.19 -5.13 13.79
N LYS A 163 -12.61 -4.27 14.64
CA LYS A 163 -13.37 -3.48 15.63
C LYS A 163 -14.33 -2.48 15.00
N LEU A 164 -13.97 -1.92 13.85
CA LEU A 164 -14.81 -0.96 13.13
C LEU A 164 -15.82 -1.66 12.20
N GLY A 165 -15.71 -2.97 12.01
CA GLY A 165 -16.53 -3.72 11.04
C GLY A 165 -16.24 -3.34 9.59
N LEU A 166 -15.01 -2.91 9.30
CA LEU A 166 -14.56 -2.54 7.96
C LEU A 166 -14.75 -3.73 7.00
N PHE A 167 -15.49 -3.53 5.91
CA PHE A 167 -15.74 -4.53 4.87
C PHE A 167 -16.53 -5.77 5.31
N ASP A 168 -17.23 -5.68 6.43
CA ASP A 168 -17.96 -6.82 6.96
C ASP A 168 -19.14 -7.24 6.08
N ARG A 169 -19.22 -8.54 5.85
CA ARG A 169 -20.36 -9.19 5.20
C ARG A 169 -21.00 -10.19 6.13
N LYS A 170 -22.34 -10.25 6.12
CA LYS A 170 -23.11 -11.21 6.94
C LYS A 170 -22.79 -12.68 6.61
N GLY A 171 -22.31 -12.96 5.40
CA GLY A 171 -21.80 -14.27 5.02
C GLY A 171 -21.24 -14.29 3.60
N ALA A 172 -20.36 -15.25 3.33
CA ALA A 172 -19.70 -15.39 2.03
C ALA A 172 -20.68 -15.74 0.90
N LEU A 173 -21.77 -16.43 1.22
CA LEU A 173 -22.76 -16.93 0.26
C LEU A 173 -24.07 -16.12 0.24
N THR A 174 -24.14 -14.98 0.93
CA THR A 174 -25.34 -14.11 0.96
C THR A 174 -25.00 -12.67 0.61
N LEU A 175 -25.99 -11.96 0.07
CA LEU A 175 -25.98 -10.53 -0.18
C LEU A 175 -26.88 -9.76 0.80
N ASP A 176 -27.41 -10.41 1.83
CA ASP A 176 -28.30 -9.78 2.82
C ASP A 176 -27.61 -8.59 3.50
N GLY A 177 -28.16 -7.40 3.28
CA GLY A 177 -27.59 -6.15 3.80
C GLY A 177 -26.27 -5.74 3.17
N PHE A 178 -25.86 -6.34 2.03
CA PHE A 178 -24.62 -5.96 1.33
C PHE A 178 -24.75 -4.61 0.61
N ARG A 179 -25.85 -4.38 -0.12
CA ARG A 179 -26.00 -3.15 -0.92
C ARG A 179 -26.06 -1.91 -0.04
N ASN A 180 -25.25 -0.92 -0.40
CA ASN A 180 -25.03 0.32 0.35
C ASN A 180 -24.45 0.13 1.76
N SER A 181 -23.92 -1.06 2.07
CA SER A 181 -23.09 -1.25 3.27
C SER A 181 -21.69 -0.70 3.03
N GLY A 182 -20.91 -0.56 4.10
CA GLY A 182 -19.50 -0.22 4.03
C GLY A 182 -18.67 -1.13 3.11
N ALA A 183 -19.05 -2.40 3.00
CA ALA A 183 -18.43 -3.38 2.11
C ALA A 183 -18.81 -3.22 0.63
N ASP A 184 -19.89 -2.50 0.29
CA ASP A 184 -20.29 -2.28 -1.11
C ASP A 184 -19.32 -1.32 -1.80
N PHE A 185 -19.33 -1.31 -3.13
CA PHE A 185 -18.54 -0.35 -3.90
C PHE A 185 -19.14 1.05 -3.84
N MET A 186 -18.28 2.08 -3.93
CA MET A 186 -18.73 3.47 -4.08
C MET A 186 -19.67 3.61 -5.27
N GLN A 187 -20.75 4.37 -5.08
CA GLN A 187 -21.82 4.52 -6.08
C GLN A 187 -21.29 5.10 -7.40
N GLU A 188 -20.30 5.98 -7.33
CA GLU A 188 -19.61 6.65 -8.42
C GLU A 188 -18.85 5.68 -9.34
N PHE A 189 -18.46 4.51 -8.82
CA PHE A 189 -17.67 3.53 -9.57
C PHE A 189 -18.50 2.37 -10.11
N LYS A 190 -19.70 2.12 -9.55
CA LYS A 190 -20.59 1.01 -9.97
C LYS A 190 -20.83 0.96 -11.48
N PRO A 191 -21.06 2.06 -12.22
CA PRO A 191 -21.24 1.99 -13.68
C PRO A 191 -20.04 1.43 -14.44
N PHE A 192 -18.83 1.54 -13.88
CA PHE A 192 -17.61 1.01 -14.48
C PHE A 192 -17.31 -0.42 -13.99
N ILE A 193 -17.69 -0.76 -12.76
CA ILE A 193 -17.41 -2.06 -12.14
C ILE A 193 -18.47 -3.11 -12.52
N GLU A 194 -19.76 -2.73 -12.51
CA GLU A 194 -20.89 -3.65 -12.69
C GLU A 194 -21.36 -3.75 -14.15
N ASP A 195 -20.43 -3.57 -15.11
CA ASP A 195 -20.71 -3.56 -16.54
C ASP A 195 -20.73 -4.96 -17.20
N GLY A 196 -20.51 -6.00 -16.40
CA GLY A 196 -20.42 -7.40 -16.85
C GLY A 196 -19.12 -7.74 -17.59
N LYS A 197 -18.15 -6.82 -17.66
CA LYS A 197 -16.85 -7.01 -18.32
C LYS A 197 -15.67 -6.82 -17.36
N THR A 198 -15.80 -5.95 -16.37
CA THR A 198 -14.79 -5.74 -15.33
C THR A 198 -14.55 -7.03 -14.57
N ILE A 199 -13.27 -7.34 -14.38
CA ILE A 199 -12.85 -8.41 -13.46
C ILE A 199 -13.13 -7.94 -12.04
N VAL A 200 -13.91 -8.70 -11.28
CA VAL A 200 -14.01 -8.55 -9.83
C VAL A 200 -13.40 -9.79 -9.22
N ALA A 201 -12.20 -9.65 -8.63
CA ALA A 201 -11.49 -10.76 -8.04
C ALA A 201 -12.19 -11.27 -6.77
N SER A 202 -11.88 -12.50 -6.36
CA SER A 202 -12.18 -12.95 -5.01
C SER A 202 -11.53 -11.99 -3.99
N PRO A 203 -12.10 -11.84 -2.78
CA PRO A 203 -11.55 -10.90 -1.83
C PRO A 203 -10.16 -11.32 -1.37
N HIS A 204 -9.27 -10.34 -1.18
CA HIS A 204 -8.10 -10.56 -0.35
C HIS A 204 -8.48 -10.45 1.14
N LYS A 205 -7.66 -11.04 2.02
CA LYS A 205 -7.94 -11.13 3.46
C LYS A 205 -7.24 -10.08 4.33
N LEU A 206 -5.99 -9.75 4.01
CA LEU A 206 -5.23 -8.73 4.73
C LEU A 206 -4.86 -7.61 3.77
N TYR A 207 -3.66 -7.63 3.21
CA TYR A 207 -3.18 -6.52 2.37
C TYR A 207 -2.95 -6.92 0.91
N GLY A 208 -2.28 -8.04 0.66
CA GLY A 208 -1.87 -8.44 -0.68
C GLY A 208 -2.81 -9.44 -1.36
N PRO A 209 -2.66 -9.65 -2.68
CA PRO A 209 -3.55 -10.51 -3.47
C PRO A 209 -3.19 -12.00 -3.39
N GLN A 210 -2.28 -12.42 -2.50
CA GLN A 210 -1.84 -13.83 -2.42
C GLN A 210 -2.98 -14.80 -2.08
N SER A 211 -4.06 -14.29 -1.50
CA SER A 211 -5.24 -15.05 -1.11
C SER A 211 -6.39 -14.98 -2.12
N ASN A 212 -6.23 -14.29 -3.24
CA ASN A 212 -7.28 -14.14 -4.25
C ASN A 212 -6.92 -14.66 -5.65
N ASP A 213 -7.89 -14.59 -6.56
CA ASP A 213 -7.78 -15.09 -7.93
C ASP A 213 -7.33 -14.02 -8.95
N LEU A 214 -6.94 -12.81 -8.52
CA LEU A 214 -6.62 -11.69 -9.40
C LEU A 214 -5.51 -12.03 -10.40
N MET A 215 -4.44 -12.69 -9.93
CA MET A 215 -3.30 -13.07 -10.78
C MET A 215 -3.72 -14.02 -11.91
N LEU A 216 -4.58 -14.99 -11.59
CA LEU A 216 -5.10 -15.92 -12.59
C LEU A 216 -5.89 -15.16 -13.66
N GLN A 217 -6.78 -14.26 -13.24
CA GLN A 217 -7.63 -13.52 -14.15
C GLN A 217 -6.81 -12.60 -15.07
N LEU A 218 -5.83 -11.87 -14.53
CA LEU A 218 -4.95 -11.00 -15.32
C LEU A 218 -4.11 -11.78 -16.34
N HIS A 219 -3.51 -12.91 -15.93
CA HIS A 219 -2.75 -13.76 -16.85
C HIS A 219 -3.63 -14.36 -17.96
N LYS A 220 -4.89 -14.70 -17.67
CA LYS A 220 -5.84 -15.17 -18.68
C LYS A 220 -6.21 -14.08 -19.70
N GLN A 221 -6.05 -12.80 -19.34
CA GLN A 221 -6.16 -11.66 -20.25
C GLN A 221 -4.81 -11.28 -20.92
N ARG A 222 -3.73 -12.03 -20.67
CA ARG A 222 -2.35 -11.72 -21.14
C ARG A 222 -1.87 -10.34 -20.71
N VAL A 223 -2.30 -9.88 -19.54
CA VAL A 223 -1.81 -8.65 -18.93
C VAL A 223 -0.44 -8.90 -18.33
N ASP A 224 0.50 -7.98 -18.57
CA ASP A 224 1.81 -7.91 -17.90
C ASP A 224 2.16 -6.51 -17.38
N LYS A 225 1.28 -5.52 -17.60
CA LYS A 225 1.44 -4.13 -17.17
C LYS A 225 0.26 -3.70 -16.33
N ILE A 226 0.53 -3.05 -15.20
CA ILE A 226 -0.48 -2.64 -14.24
C ILE A 226 -0.42 -1.13 -14.04
N ILE A 227 -1.58 -0.49 -14.18
CA ILE A 227 -1.87 0.83 -13.62
C ILE A 227 -2.54 0.56 -12.27
N LEU A 228 -1.85 0.83 -11.17
CA LEU A 228 -2.28 0.50 -9.82
C LEU A 228 -2.82 1.74 -9.10
N ALA A 229 -4.03 1.64 -8.56
CA ALA A 229 -4.71 2.69 -7.81
C ALA A 229 -5.60 2.10 -6.70
N GLY A 230 -6.16 2.93 -5.82
CA GLY A 230 -7.09 2.50 -4.77
C GLY A 230 -6.55 2.66 -3.34
N MET A 231 -6.98 1.79 -2.43
CA MET A 231 -6.73 1.92 -0.99
C MET A 231 -6.08 0.67 -0.39
N ALA A 232 -5.34 0.75 0.72
CA ALA A 232 -4.65 1.93 1.24
C ALA A 232 -3.18 1.92 0.76
N SER A 233 -2.57 3.10 0.59
CA SER A 233 -1.28 3.29 -0.07
C SER A 233 -0.15 2.42 0.51
N ASN A 234 0.16 2.52 1.81
CA ASN A 234 1.24 1.77 2.49
C ASN A 234 0.79 0.39 3.00
N LEU A 235 -0.43 -0.04 2.69
CA LEU A 235 -0.96 -1.34 3.11
C LEU A 235 -1.29 -2.17 1.88
N CYS A 236 -2.56 -2.18 1.46
CA CYS A 236 -3.01 -3.04 0.38
C CYS A 236 -2.36 -2.68 -0.95
N VAL A 237 -2.27 -1.39 -1.31
CA VAL A 237 -1.65 -0.96 -2.58
C VAL A 237 -0.19 -1.38 -2.64
N GLU A 238 0.60 -1.10 -1.61
CA GLU A 238 2.01 -1.52 -1.57
C GLU A 238 2.17 -3.04 -1.59
N SER A 239 1.34 -3.77 -0.86
CA SER A 239 1.38 -5.23 -0.84
C SER A 239 1.04 -5.84 -2.21
N HIS A 240 0.08 -5.25 -2.92
CA HIS A 240 -0.23 -5.62 -4.31
C HIS A 240 0.91 -5.27 -5.25
N LEU A 241 1.50 -4.07 -5.13
CA LEU A 241 2.66 -3.65 -5.92
C LEU A 241 3.82 -4.64 -5.80
N ARG A 242 4.20 -4.99 -4.57
CA ARG A 242 5.27 -5.96 -4.31
C ARG A 242 4.95 -7.32 -4.92
N GLU A 243 3.74 -7.85 -4.72
CA GLU A 243 3.36 -9.14 -5.31
C GLU A 243 3.33 -9.09 -6.84
N PHE A 244 2.83 -8.02 -7.46
CA PHE A 244 2.85 -7.88 -8.92
C PHE A 244 4.27 -7.92 -9.48
N LEU A 245 5.21 -7.21 -8.86
CA LEU A 245 6.62 -7.25 -9.27
C LEU A 245 7.22 -8.65 -9.13
N GLU A 246 6.97 -9.33 -8.01
CA GLU A 246 7.42 -10.72 -7.78
C GLU A 246 6.81 -11.72 -8.77
N ARG A 247 5.64 -11.39 -9.35
CA ARG A 247 5.00 -12.17 -10.41
C ARG A 247 5.42 -11.79 -11.82
N GLY A 248 6.33 -10.83 -11.96
CA GLY A 248 6.90 -10.41 -13.25
C GLY A 248 6.05 -9.39 -14.02
N PHE A 249 5.13 -8.70 -13.35
CA PHE A 249 4.44 -7.55 -13.93
C PHE A 249 5.32 -6.29 -13.85
N GLU A 250 5.10 -5.36 -14.77
CA GLU A 250 5.57 -3.99 -14.63
C GLU A 250 4.43 -3.12 -14.08
N VAL A 251 4.71 -2.28 -13.09
CA VAL A 251 3.67 -1.56 -12.35
C VAL A 251 3.93 -0.05 -12.30
N VAL A 252 2.96 0.71 -12.78
CA VAL A 252 2.82 2.15 -12.56
C VAL A 252 1.83 2.36 -11.42
N VAL A 253 2.21 3.10 -10.39
CA VAL A 253 1.29 3.55 -9.33
C VAL A 253 0.79 4.95 -9.64
N VAL A 254 -0.52 5.17 -9.48
CA VAL A 254 -1.13 6.49 -9.71
C VAL A 254 -1.24 7.25 -8.40
N ARG A 255 -0.31 8.16 -8.16
CA ARG A 255 -0.02 8.77 -6.85
C ARG A 255 -1.18 9.59 -6.27
N ASP A 256 -1.96 10.25 -7.11
CA ASP A 256 -3.13 11.05 -6.73
C ASP A 256 -4.44 10.25 -6.84
N ALA A 257 -4.35 8.95 -7.10
CA ALA A 257 -5.46 8.00 -7.06
C ALA A 257 -5.22 6.87 -6.05
N ILE A 258 -4.45 7.19 -5.00
CA ILE A 258 -4.27 6.39 -3.79
C ILE A 258 -4.35 7.29 -2.55
N ALA A 259 -4.66 6.72 -1.40
CA ALA A 259 -4.58 7.43 -0.13
C ALA A 259 -4.17 6.49 1.02
N GLY A 260 -3.60 7.06 2.07
CA GLY A 260 -3.07 6.33 3.23
C GLY A 260 -3.68 6.79 4.55
N PRO A 261 -3.45 6.05 5.64
CA PRO A 261 -3.86 6.48 6.97
C PRO A 261 -3.08 7.73 7.36
N LYS A 262 -3.76 8.67 8.03
CA LYS A 262 -3.14 9.82 8.70
C LYS A 262 -3.50 9.79 10.16
N LEU A 263 -2.59 9.24 10.96
CA LEU A 263 -2.76 9.02 12.40
C LEU A 263 -1.63 9.72 13.15
N PRO A 264 -1.74 9.88 14.49
CA PRO A 264 -0.62 10.36 15.30
C PRO A 264 0.67 9.53 15.12
N ASP A 265 0.53 8.25 14.77
CA ASP A 265 1.63 7.33 14.49
C ASP A 265 2.36 7.63 13.16
N GLY A 266 1.75 8.42 12.26
CA GLY A 266 2.41 8.89 11.05
C GLY A 266 1.51 9.09 9.83
N ASP A 267 2.15 9.49 8.75
CA ASP A 267 1.57 9.69 7.43
C ASP A 267 1.87 8.49 6.52
N GLY A 268 0.91 7.58 6.42
CA GLY A 268 1.05 6.39 5.60
C GLY A 268 1.03 6.67 4.10
N TYR A 269 0.44 7.79 3.65
CA TYR A 269 0.56 8.20 2.25
C TYR A 269 1.99 8.63 1.94
N GLY A 270 2.56 9.51 2.76
CA GLY A 270 3.96 9.94 2.64
C GLY A 270 4.94 8.77 2.66
N SER A 271 4.77 7.82 3.59
CA SER A 271 5.60 6.61 3.68
C SER A 271 5.54 5.79 2.39
N ALA A 272 4.33 5.52 1.87
CA ALA A 272 4.16 4.73 0.66
C ALA A 272 4.88 5.36 -0.55
N LEU A 273 4.78 6.69 -0.70
CA LEU A 273 5.44 7.38 -1.81
C LEU A 273 6.96 7.28 -1.75
N VAL A 274 7.55 7.23 -0.55
CA VAL A 274 8.98 6.97 -0.39
C VAL A 274 9.30 5.60 -0.99
N ASP A 275 8.58 4.56 -0.58
CA ASP A 275 8.83 3.19 -1.04
C ASP A 275 8.56 3.01 -2.54
N PHE A 276 7.48 3.61 -3.06
CA PHE A 276 7.09 3.51 -4.47
C PHE A 276 8.13 4.06 -5.43
N ARG A 277 8.92 5.05 -5.01
CA ARG A 277 10.04 5.57 -5.81
C ARG A 277 11.18 4.57 -5.98
N TYR A 278 11.32 3.60 -5.07
CA TYR A 278 12.31 2.54 -5.17
C TYR A 278 11.80 1.32 -5.94
N ILE A 279 10.51 1.01 -5.82
CA ILE A 279 9.99 -0.30 -6.25
C ILE A 279 9.12 -0.24 -7.51
N ALA A 280 8.36 0.83 -7.75
CA ALA A 280 7.47 0.91 -8.91
C ALA A 280 8.22 1.21 -10.21
N ASN A 281 7.73 0.67 -11.33
CA ASN A 281 8.20 1.06 -12.67
C ASN A 281 7.78 2.49 -13.04
N GLY A 282 6.88 3.12 -12.28
CA GLY A 282 6.56 4.52 -12.42
C GLY A 282 5.63 5.00 -11.32
N LEU A 283 5.78 6.27 -10.96
CA LEU A 283 4.90 6.96 -10.03
C LEU A 283 4.33 8.18 -10.76
N LEU A 284 3.12 8.06 -11.28
CA LEU A 284 2.52 9.05 -12.18
C LEU A 284 1.26 9.66 -11.56
N THR A 285 0.89 10.85 -12.03
CA THR A 285 -0.41 11.47 -11.72
C THR A 285 -1.52 10.91 -12.61
N THR A 286 -2.77 11.11 -12.19
CA THR A 286 -3.96 10.74 -12.96
C THR A 286 -3.97 11.45 -14.31
N ASP A 287 -3.53 12.71 -14.37
CA ASP A 287 -3.45 13.48 -15.62
C ASP A 287 -2.49 12.84 -16.63
N GLU A 288 -1.31 12.42 -16.17
CA GLU A 288 -0.32 11.77 -17.03
C GLU A 288 -0.82 10.42 -17.53
N VAL A 289 -1.43 9.61 -16.66
CA VAL A 289 -1.99 8.30 -17.03
C VAL A 289 -3.15 8.45 -18.01
N VAL A 290 -4.09 9.37 -17.75
CA VAL A 290 -5.19 9.64 -18.69
C VAL A 290 -4.65 10.07 -20.04
N LYS A 291 -3.64 10.94 -20.08
CA LYS A 291 -2.99 11.34 -21.34
C LYS A 291 -2.39 10.14 -22.09
N LYS A 292 -1.79 9.18 -21.39
CA LYS A 292 -1.26 7.95 -21.99
C LYS A 292 -2.36 7.03 -22.52
N LEU A 293 -3.49 6.94 -21.82
CA LEU A 293 -4.66 6.15 -22.24
C LEU A 293 -5.38 6.76 -23.46
N GLU A 294 -5.41 8.09 -23.57
CA GLU A 294 -6.10 8.79 -24.65
C GLU A 294 -5.22 9.04 -25.90
N GLY A 295 -3.92 9.22 -25.71
CA GLY A 295 -2.98 9.65 -26.74
C GLY A 295 -2.44 8.53 -27.63
N ARG A 296 -3.34 7.73 -28.22
CA ARG A 296 -2.99 6.71 -29.24
C ARG A 296 -1.87 7.16 -30.19
#